data_AF-A0A2B8B464-F1
#
_entry.id   AF-A0A2B8B464-F1
#
_cell.length_a   1.000
_cell.length_b   1.000
_cell.length_c   1.000
_cell.angle_alpha   90.00
_cell.angle_beta   90.00
_cell.angle_gamma   90.00
#
_symmetry.space_group_name_H-M   'P 1'
#
loop_
_entity.id
_entity.type
_entity.pdbx_description
1 polymer ?
#
loop_
_entity_poly.entity_id
_entity_poly.type
_entity_poly.pdbx_seq_one_letter_code
_entity_poly.pdbx_strand_id
1 'polypeptide(L)'
;MARTIRQLQARNIVLEAEVERLKSQLAAKEPKRPIRTGLTPKQGLLLDFIARYQREHRGVSPSFDEMAKAVGLASKSGVHRLIECLVERGALERLPSQARALRVIASTGSAE
;
A
#
# COMPACT_ATOMS: atom_id res chain seq x y z
N MET A 1 -41.29 22.04 14.27
CA MET A 1 -40.51 21.35 13.23
C MET A 1 -39.14 22.00 12.95
N ALA A 2 -39.03 23.34 12.86
CA ALA A 2 -37.76 24.01 12.57
C ALA A 2 -36.65 23.87 13.64
N ARG A 3 -37.00 23.70 14.92
CA ARG A 3 -36.00 23.49 16.00
C ARG A 3 -35.26 22.15 15.84
N THR A 4 -35.96 21.10 15.44
CA THR A 4 -35.42 19.74 15.29
C THR A 4 -34.42 19.64 14.14
N ILE A 5 -34.71 20.29 13.01
CA ILE A 5 -33.82 20.31 11.83
C ILE A 5 -32.50 21.01 12.17
N ARG A 6 -32.57 22.15 12.86
CA ARG A 6 -31.38 22.91 13.30
C ARG A 6 -30.53 22.11 14.30
N GLN A 7 -31.19 21.33 15.18
CA GLN A 7 -30.53 20.45 16.15
C GLN A 7 -29.81 19.26 15.47
N LEU A 8 -30.42 18.68 14.43
CA LEU A 8 -29.82 17.60 13.66
C LEU A 8 -28.65 18.08 12.78
N GLN A 9 -28.77 19.28 12.19
CA GLN A 9 -27.69 19.90 11.41
C GLN A 9 -26.47 20.22 12.28
N ALA A 10 -26.67 20.73 13.49
CA ALA A 10 -25.58 20.97 14.44
C ALA A 10 -24.89 19.68 14.89
N ARG A 11 -25.65 18.58 15.06
CA ARG A 11 -25.10 17.27 15.42
C ARG A 11 -24.23 16.67 14.30
N ASN A 12 -24.61 16.89 13.03
CA ASN A 12 -23.79 16.44 11.89
C ASN A 12 -22.44 17.15 11.83
N ILE A 13 -22.39 18.47 12.04
CA ILE A 13 -21.12 19.24 12.01
C ILE A 13 -20.13 18.74 13.08
N VAL A 14 -20.61 18.47 14.30
CA VAL A 14 -19.77 17.96 15.39
C VAL A 14 -19.29 16.54 15.11
N LEU A 15 -20.17 15.67 14.59
CA LEU A 15 -19.80 14.31 14.22
C LEU A 15 -18.80 14.28 13.07
N GLU A 16 -18.95 15.16 12.07
CA GLU A 16 -18.01 15.29 10.96
C GLU A 16 -16.63 15.75 11.45
N ALA A 17 -16.58 16.71 12.38
CA ALA A 17 -15.33 17.16 12.99
C ALA A 17 -14.67 16.06 13.83
N GLU A 18 -15.45 15.26 14.56
CA GLU A 18 -14.97 14.12 15.34
C GLU A 18 -14.41 13.03 14.41
N VAL A 19 -15.12 12.74 13.31
CA VAL A 19 -14.67 11.80 12.27
C VAL A 19 -13.36 12.27 11.65
N GLU A 20 -13.20 13.56 11.33
CA GLU A 20 -11.94 14.08 10.80
C GLU A 20 -10.81 14.07 11.82
N ARG A 21 -11.10 14.33 13.10
CA ARG A 21 -10.10 14.14 14.18
C ARG A 21 -9.67 12.69 14.30
N LEU A 22 -10.62 11.75 14.30
CA LEU A 22 -10.32 10.31 14.40
C LEU A 22 -9.58 9.79 13.18
N LYS A 23 -9.95 10.23 11.96
CA LYS A 23 -9.18 9.97 10.73
C LYS A 23 -7.78 10.54 10.81
N SER A 24 -7.62 11.75 11.33
CA SER A 24 -6.30 12.39 11.51
C SER A 24 -5.45 11.67 12.56
N GLN A 25 -6.05 11.20 13.66
CA GLN A 25 -5.38 10.38 14.68
C GLN A 25 -4.98 9.01 14.14
N LEU A 26 -5.82 8.42 13.26
CA LEU A 26 -5.50 7.16 12.58
C LEU A 26 -4.42 7.37 11.50
N ALA A 27 -4.42 8.50 10.80
CA ALA A 27 -3.41 8.85 9.80
C ALA A 27 -2.04 9.16 10.42
N ALA A 28 -1.99 9.75 11.62
CA ALA A 28 -0.76 9.98 12.38
C ALA A 28 -0.12 8.68 12.91
N LYS A 29 -0.83 7.56 12.83
CA LYS A 29 -0.31 6.22 13.07
C LYS A 29 0.11 5.60 11.73
N GLU A 30 1.03 6.26 11.03
CA GLU A 30 1.68 5.69 9.85
C GLU A 30 2.16 4.27 10.18
N PRO A 31 2.01 3.30 9.25
CA PRO A 31 2.21 1.90 9.54
C PRO A 31 3.62 1.70 10.10
N LYS A 32 3.67 1.18 11.34
CA LYS A 32 4.89 0.70 12.00
C LYS A 32 5.60 -0.19 10.98
N ARG A 33 6.72 0.31 10.40
CA ARG A 33 7.44 -0.39 9.33
C ARG A 33 7.51 -1.86 9.73
N PRO A 34 6.87 -2.77 8.98
CA PRO A 34 6.91 -4.16 9.34
C PRO A 34 8.39 -4.52 9.31
N ILE A 35 8.93 -4.91 10.46
CA ILE A 35 10.24 -5.56 10.49
C ILE A 35 9.97 -6.89 9.79
N ARG A 36 10.09 -6.90 8.46
CA ARG A 36 9.96 -8.11 7.65
C ARG A 36 11.23 -8.89 7.90
N THR A 37 11.20 -9.76 8.92
CA THR A 37 12.27 -10.70 9.21
C THR A 37 12.60 -11.44 7.91
N GLY A 38 13.80 -11.19 7.38
CA GLY A 38 14.30 -11.84 6.17
C GLY A 38 14.35 -10.99 4.89
N LEU A 39 13.66 -9.85 4.75
CA LEU A 39 13.78 -9.01 3.54
C LEU A 39 14.92 -7.99 3.65
N THR A 40 15.62 -7.76 2.53
CA THR A 40 16.57 -6.63 2.46
C THR A 40 15.80 -5.30 2.38
N PRO A 41 16.42 -4.16 2.78
CA PRO A 41 15.76 -2.86 2.70
C PRO A 41 15.21 -2.53 1.30
N LYS A 42 15.96 -2.85 0.24
CA LYS A 42 15.53 -2.63 -1.15
C LYS A 42 14.35 -3.52 -1.57
N GLN A 43 14.30 -4.76 -1.09
CA GLN A 43 13.17 -5.67 -1.34
C GLN A 43 11.90 -5.17 -0.64
N GLY A 44 12.02 -4.75 0.63
CA GLY A 44 10.91 -4.14 1.35
C GLY A 44 10.37 -2.89 0.64
N LEU A 45 11.27 -1.99 0.24
CA LEU A 45 10.91 -0.79 -0.53
C LEU A 45 10.19 -1.11 -1.84
N LEU A 46 10.67 -2.11 -2.60
CA LEU A 46 10.03 -2.52 -3.85
C LEU A 46 8.63 -3.07 -3.60
N LEU A 47 8.49 -3.94 -2.59
CA LEU A 47 7.23 -4.58 -2.25
C LEU A 47 6.19 -3.55 -1.79
N ASP A 48 6.60 -2.59 -0.96
CA ASP A 48 5.73 -1.52 -0.47
C ASP A 48 5.33 -0.58 -1.62
N PHE A 49 6.25 -0.29 -2.54
CA PHE A 49 5.95 0.49 -3.75
C PHE A 49 4.90 -0.21 -4.63
N ILE A 50 5.08 -1.50 -4.92
CA ILE A 50 4.13 -2.29 -5.72
C ILE A 50 2.74 -2.29 -5.06
N ALA A 51 2.68 -2.55 -3.75
CA ALA A 51 1.43 -2.59 -3.00
C ALA A 51 0.71 -1.23 -3.00
N ARG A 52 1.47 -0.14 -2.82
CA ARG A 52 0.92 1.22 -2.89
C ARG A 52 0.41 1.55 -4.30
N TYR A 53 1.21 1.28 -5.33
CA TYR A 53 0.85 1.55 -6.72
C TYR A 53 -0.44 0.82 -7.12
N GLN A 54 -0.56 -0.47 -6.77
CA GLN A 54 -1.77 -1.26 -7.04
C GLN A 54 -3.00 -0.67 -6.35
N ARG A 55 -2.87 -0.17 -5.11
CA ARG A 55 -3.98 0.48 -4.40
C ARG A 55 -4.46 1.75 -5.12
N GLU A 56 -3.52 2.54 -5.62
CA GLU A 56 -3.79 3.81 -6.32
C GLU A 56 -4.33 3.58 -7.75
N HIS A 57 -3.90 2.50 -8.42
CA HIS A 57 -4.17 2.25 -9.83
C HIS A 57 -5.11 1.06 -10.05
N ARG A 58 -6.08 0.84 -9.15
CA ARG A 58 -7.13 -0.20 -9.27
C ARG A 58 -6.59 -1.61 -9.53
N GLY A 59 -5.52 -2.00 -8.83
CA GLY A 59 -4.89 -3.31 -8.93
C GLY A 59 -3.87 -3.46 -10.07
N VAL A 60 -3.65 -2.41 -10.88
CA VAL A 60 -2.62 -2.44 -11.93
C VAL A 60 -1.24 -2.45 -11.30
N SER A 61 -0.36 -3.33 -11.79
CA SER A 61 1.03 -3.42 -11.34
C SER A 61 1.91 -2.38 -12.06
N PRO A 62 2.89 -1.76 -11.38
CA PRO A 62 3.79 -0.79 -12.01
C PRO A 62 4.67 -1.45 -13.08
N SER A 63 5.21 -0.63 -13.98
CA SER A 63 6.23 -1.04 -14.94
C SER A 63 7.60 -1.26 -14.28
N PHE A 64 8.48 -2.00 -14.95
CA PHE A 64 9.86 -2.18 -14.49
C PHE A 64 10.65 -0.88 -14.39
N ASP A 65 10.35 0.10 -15.25
CA ASP A 65 10.98 1.42 -15.20
C ASP A 65 10.54 2.23 -13.98
N GLU A 66 9.24 2.23 -13.66
CA GLU A 66 8.71 2.87 -12.45
C GLU A 66 9.26 2.21 -11.19
N MET A 67 9.32 0.88 -11.17
CA MET A 67 9.92 0.12 -10.07
C MET A 67 11.40 0.46 -9.89
N ALA A 68 12.18 0.52 -10.98
CA ALA A 68 13.59 0.86 -10.93
C ALA A 68 13.81 2.26 -10.33
N LYS A 69 13.02 3.24 -10.78
CA LYS A 69 13.06 4.61 -10.25
C LYS A 69 12.70 4.66 -8.76
N ALA A 70 11.67 3.91 -8.35
CA ALA A 70 11.19 3.91 -6.96
C ALA A 70 12.22 3.37 -5.96
N VAL A 71 13.06 2.40 -6.37
CA VAL A 71 14.09 1.81 -5.50
C VAL A 71 15.52 2.26 -5.82
N GLY A 72 15.69 3.24 -6.70
CA GLY A 72 16.99 3.79 -7.07
C GLY A 72 17.90 2.78 -7.79
N LEU A 73 17.35 1.98 -8.69
CA LEU A 73 18.11 1.05 -9.54
C LEU A 73 18.34 1.65 -10.93
N ALA A 74 19.54 1.42 -11.47
CA ALA A 74 19.91 1.88 -12.81
C ALA A 74 19.37 0.98 -13.94
N SER A 75 18.94 -0.25 -13.64
CA SER A 75 18.55 -1.23 -14.67
C SER A 75 17.32 -2.06 -14.31
N LYS A 76 16.56 -2.44 -15.35
CA LYS A 76 15.40 -3.35 -15.27
C LYS A 76 15.78 -4.73 -14.74
N SER A 77 16.97 -5.22 -15.09
CA SER A 77 17.48 -6.52 -14.63
C SER A 77 17.65 -6.57 -13.11
N GLY A 78 18.03 -5.45 -12.48
CA GLY A 78 18.08 -5.35 -11.01
C GLY A 78 16.70 -5.52 -10.38
N VAL A 79 15.66 -4.90 -10.98
CA VAL A 79 14.27 -5.05 -10.52
C VAL A 79 13.80 -6.49 -10.70
N HIS A 80 14.12 -7.13 -11.82
CA HIS A 80 13.78 -8.52 -12.09
C HIS A 80 14.28 -9.47 -11.00
N ARG A 81 15.56 -9.32 -10.60
CA ARG A 81 16.17 -10.10 -9.52
C ARG A 81 15.47 -9.87 -8.18
N LEU A 82 15.15 -8.61 -7.86
CA LEU A 82 14.42 -8.31 -6.62
C LEU A 82 13.03 -8.96 -6.61
N ILE A 83 12.31 -8.94 -7.74
CA ILE A 83 11.02 -9.62 -7.87
C ILE A 83 11.16 -11.13 -7.70
N GLU A 84 12.15 -11.76 -8.34
CA GLU A 84 12.40 -13.20 -8.20
C GLU A 84 12.66 -13.58 -6.74
N CYS A 85 13.54 -12.86 -6.05
CA CYS A 85 13.77 -13.09 -4.63
C CYS A 85 12.51 -12.88 -3.79
N LEU A 86 11.68 -11.88 -4.11
CA LEU A 86 10.41 -11.65 -3.41
C LEU A 86 9.39 -12.78 -3.66
N VAL A 87 9.40 -13.38 -4.85
CA VAL A 87 8.54 -14.52 -5.20
C VAL A 87 9.00 -15.80 -4.50
N GLU A 88 10.31 -16.08 -4.53
CA GLU A 88 10.92 -17.23 -3.83
C GLU A 88 10.65 -17.17 -2.32
N ARG A 89 10.57 -15.96 -1.77
CA ARG A 89 10.27 -15.71 -0.35
C ARG A 89 8.77 -15.68 -0.02
N GLY A 90 7.90 -15.94 -1.01
CA GLY A 90 6.45 -15.96 -0.83
C GLY A 90 5.82 -14.59 -0.57
N ALA A 91 6.54 -13.50 -0.83
CA ALA A 91 6.02 -12.14 -0.62
C ALA A 91 5.26 -11.62 -1.85
N LEU A 92 5.63 -12.08 -3.05
CA LEU A 92 4.95 -11.84 -4.32
C LEU A 92 4.60 -13.17 -5.00
N GLU A 93 3.56 -13.15 -5.85
CA GLU A 93 3.23 -14.26 -6.75
C GLU A 93 3.12 -13.71 -8.18
N ARG A 94 3.72 -14.41 -9.15
CA ARG A 94 3.58 -14.08 -10.57
C ARG A 94 2.33 -14.74 -11.13
N LEU A 95 1.45 -13.96 -11.77
CA LEU A 95 0.26 -14.49 -12.42
C LEU A 95 0.60 -14.89 -13.88
N PRO A 96 0.41 -16.16 -14.28
CA PRO A 96 0.90 -16.69 -15.55
C PRO A 96 0.25 -16.10 -16.80
N SER A 97 -0.90 -15.44 -16.67
CA SER A 97 -1.71 -14.97 -17.81
C SER A 97 -1.40 -13.53 -18.26
N GLN A 98 -0.55 -12.78 -17.55
CA GLN A 98 -0.30 -11.36 -17.87
C GLN A 98 1.15 -10.96 -17.60
N ALA A 99 1.81 -10.37 -18.59
CA ALA A 99 3.14 -9.80 -18.42
C ALA A 99 3.09 -8.67 -17.37
N ARG A 100 3.83 -8.83 -16.26
CA ARG A 100 3.90 -7.95 -15.07
C ARG A 100 2.77 -8.11 -14.04
N ALA A 101 1.86 -9.06 -14.20
CA ALA A 101 0.85 -9.25 -13.16
C ALA A 101 1.47 -9.89 -11.92
N LEU A 102 1.65 -9.06 -10.91
CA LEU A 102 2.16 -9.43 -9.60
C LEU A 102 1.02 -9.39 -8.59
N ARG A 103 0.84 -10.45 -7.82
CA ARG A 103 -0.04 -10.46 -6.66
C ARG A 103 0.82 -10.28 -5.41
N VAL A 104 0.46 -9.31 -4.58
CA VAL A 104 1.10 -9.13 -3.26
C VAL A 104 0.46 -10.09 -2.28
N ILE A 105 1.25 -11.04 -1.75
CA ILE A 105 0.77 -12.09 -0.84
C ILE A 105 0.92 -11.64 0.61
N ALA A 106 2.10 -11.14 0.97
CA ALA A 106 2.39 -10.62 2.31
C ALA A 106 2.38 -9.09 2.29
N SER A 107 1.19 -8.50 2.13
CA SER A 107 1.00 -7.09 2.46
C SER A 107 0.89 -6.99 3.98
N THR A 108 1.77 -6.20 4.57
CA THR A 108 1.65 -5.81 5.97
C THR A 108 0.26 -5.25 6.21
N GLY A 109 -0.56 -6.02 6.92
CA GLY A 109 -1.94 -5.65 7.24
C GLY A 109 -2.94 -6.80 7.38
N SER A 110 -2.61 -8.05 7.02
CA SER A 110 -3.57 -9.18 7.12
C SER A 110 -3.02 -10.35 7.95
N ALA A 111 -2.86 -10.13 9.25
CA ALA A 111 -2.78 -11.19 10.25
C ALA A 111 -3.04 -10.54 11.62
N GLU A 112 -4.31 -10.25 11.91
CA GLU A 112 -5.13 -10.74 13.05
C GLU A 112 -6.37 -9.85 13.21
#